data_AF-A0A1B2J9V8-F1
#
_entry.id   AF-A0A1B2J9V8-F1
#
_cell.length_a   1.000
_cell.length_b   1.000
_cell.length_c   1.000
_cell.angle_alpha   90.00
_cell.angle_beta   90.00
_cell.angle_gamma   90.00
#
_symmetry.space_group_name_H-M   'P 1'
#
loop_
_entity.id
_entity.type
_entity.pdbx_description
1 polymer ?
#
loop_
_entity_poly.entity_id
_entity_poly.type
_entity_poly.pdbx_seq_one_letter_code
_entity_poly.pdbx_strand_id
1 'polypeptide(L)'
;MSNASDEETSVFEKFHKFDFTNSKEYQDGLLAVYEQYLIMKFQNDPDVEQKLRGNEKQDIVKLADLYLQPSEMAQLQNQAKVYYFCSETGNILSLDDYQKWEVQSTETRRLQEISSETAPHSSKYEDLVDLIVQGKPIPGIKNIPDMVHDSTNISQSSLELRKKPWET
;
A
#
# COMPACT_ATOMS: atom_id res chain seq x y z
N MET A 1 -21.66 3.28 -4.06
CA MET A 1 -20.51 3.74 -3.27
C MET A 1 -20.98 3.78 -1.83
N SER A 2 -20.64 2.76 -1.05
CA SER A 2 -21.02 2.70 0.36
C SER A 2 -19.98 3.51 1.12
N ASN A 3 -20.30 4.75 1.50
CA ASN A 3 -19.51 5.47 2.49
C ASN A 3 -19.68 4.71 3.80
N ALA A 4 -18.60 4.10 4.29
CA ALA A 4 -18.57 3.61 5.66
C ALA A 4 -18.92 4.77 6.59
N SER A 5 -19.72 4.51 7.62
CA SER A 5 -20.05 5.51 8.63
C SER A 5 -18.76 5.97 9.33
N ASP A 6 -18.72 7.22 9.82
CA ASP A 6 -17.58 7.74 10.59
C ASP A 6 -17.28 6.84 11.81
N GLU A 7 -18.32 6.23 12.38
CA GLU A 7 -18.20 5.26 13.47
C GLU A 7 -17.51 3.96 13.03
N GLU A 8 -17.84 3.43 11.84
CA GLU A 8 -17.22 2.22 11.28
C GLU A 8 -15.75 2.46 10.96
N THR A 9 -15.44 3.63 10.40
CA THR A 9 -14.07 4.06 10.11
C THR A 9 -13.22 4.11 11.39
N SER A 10 -13.79 4.61 12.49
CA SER A 10 -13.11 4.59 13.80
C SER A 10 -12.82 3.16 14.28
N VAL A 11 -13.74 2.23 14.07
CA VAL A 11 -13.54 0.82 14.42
C VAL A 11 -12.45 0.19 13.54
N PHE A 12 -12.41 0.48 12.24
CA PHE A 12 -11.35 0.01 11.34
C PHE A 12 -9.97 0.50 11.75
N GLU A 13 -9.85 1.78 12.15
CA GLU A 13 -8.59 2.30 12.66
C GLU A 13 -8.15 1.62 13.96
N LYS A 14 -9.08 1.36 14.88
CA LYS A 14 -8.79 0.64 16.12
C LYS A 14 -8.33 -0.78 15.83
N PHE A 15 -9.00 -1.47 14.91
CA PHE A 15 -8.62 -2.82 14.46
C PHE A 15 -7.23 -2.84 13.84
N HIS A 16 -6.91 -1.89 12.95
CA HIS A 16 -5.59 -1.79 12.32
C HIS A 16 -4.47 -1.49 13.35
N LYS A 17 -4.76 -0.73 14.40
CA LYS A 17 -3.80 -0.40 15.47
C LYS A 17 -3.74 -1.45 16.59
N PHE A 18 -4.59 -2.47 16.54
CA PHE A 18 -4.69 -3.47 17.60
C PHE A 18 -3.49 -4.43 17.58
N ASP A 19 -2.90 -4.69 18.75
CA ASP A 19 -1.77 -5.60 18.88
C ASP A 19 -2.25 -7.04 19.13
N PHE A 20 -2.37 -7.80 18.05
CA PHE A 20 -2.70 -9.22 18.10
C PHE A 20 -1.51 -10.10 18.53
N THR A 21 -0.27 -9.59 18.52
CA THR A 21 0.91 -10.42 18.80
C THR A 21 1.14 -10.63 20.29
N ASN A 22 0.73 -9.67 21.12
CA ASN A 22 0.92 -9.74 22.57
C ASN A 22 -0.19 -10.53 23.30
N SER A 23 -1.36 -10.72 22.66
CA SER A 23 -2.47 -11.44 23.30
C SER A 23 -2.30 -12.96 23.20
N LYS A 24 -2.15 -13.61 24.36
CA LYS A 24 -2.09 -15.08 24.46
C LYS A 24 -3.43 -15.72 24.08
N GLU A 25 -4.54 -15.10 24.44
CA GLU A 25 -5.89 -15.61 24.15
C GLU A 25 -6.15 -15.67 22.64
N TYR A 26 -5.69 -14.64 21.92
CA TYR A 26 -5.74 -14.64 20.45
C TYR A 26 -4.88 -15.77 19.86
N GLN A 27 -3.65 -15.97 20.37
CA GLN A 27 -2.76 -17.03 19.89
C GLN A 27 -3.36 -18.43 20.12
N ASP A 28 -3.85 -18.70 21.33
CA ASP A 28 -4.49 -19.97 21.68
C ASP A 28 -5.76 -20.19 20.83
N GLY A 29 -6.56 -19.14 20.61
CA GLY A 29 -7.73 -19.18 19.74
C GLY A 29 -7.38 -19.46 18.27
N LEU A 30 -6.32 -18.84 17.75
CA LEU A 30 -5.84 -19.06 16.38
C LEU A 30 -5.37 -20.51 16.19
N LEU A 31 -4.66 -21.09 17.17
CA LEU A 31 -4.26 -22.49 17.13
C LEU A 31 -5.48 -23.41 17.06
N ALA A 32 -6.52 -23.15 17.85
CA ALA A 32 -7.76 -23.92 17.81
C ALA A 32 -8.47 -23.82 16.45
N VAL A 33 -8.47 -22.64 15.82
CA VAL A 33 -9.03 -22.44 14.46
C VAL A 33 -8.26 -23.28 13.44
N TYR A 34 -6.93 -23.27 13.49
CA TYR A 34 -6.12 -24.12 12.59
C TYR A 34 -6.37 -25.60 12.83
N GLU A 35 -6.43 -26.05 14.08
CA GLU A 35 -6.73 -27.44 14.42
C GLU A 35 -8.08 -27.87 13.84
N GLN A 36 -9.15 -27.09 14.08
CA GLN A 36 -10.48 -27.40 13.57
C GLN A 36 -10.53 -27.44 12.05
N TYR A 37 -9.89 -26.48 11.39
CA TYR A 37 -9.87 -26.42 9.94
C TYR A 37 -9.10 -27.60 9.33
N LEU A 38 -7.96 -27.98 9.91
CA LEU A 38 -7.19 -29.15 9.49
C LEU A 38 -7.99 -30.45 9.68
N ILE A 39 -8.67 -30.61 10.81
CA ILE A 39 -9.55 -31.76 11.06
C ILE A 39 -10.65 -31.81 9.99
N MET A 40 -11.31 -30.69 9.70
CA MET A 40 -12.38 -30.63 8.70
C MET A 40 -11.86 -30.96 7.29
N LYS A 41 -10.69 -30.42 6.91
CA LYS A 41 -10.11 -30.59 5.58
C LYS A 41 -9.59 -32.01 5.33
N PHE A 42 -9.03 -32.64 6.36
CA PHE A 42 -8.42 -33.97 6.29
C PHE A 42 -9.23 -35.06 6.99
N GLN A 43 -10.52 -34.84 7.25
CA GLN A 43 -11.41 -35.81 7.91
C GLN A 43 -11.47 -37.20 7.26
N ASN A 44 -11.08 -37.30 5.98
CA ASN A 44 -11.07 -38.56 5.21
C ASN A 44 -9.66 -39.17 5.07
N ASP A 45 -8.61 -38.51 5.59
CA ASP A 45 -7.23 -38.97 5.52
C ASP A 45 -6.75 -39.42 6.92
N PRO A 46 -6.66 -40.73 7.16
CA PRO A 46 -6.33 -41.27 8.49
C PRO A 46 -4.89 -40.95 8.93
N ASP A 47 -3.95 -40.67 8.01
CA ASP A 47 -2.56 -40.34 8.36
C ASP A 47 -2.46 -38.95 8.98
N VAL A 48 -3.18 -37.97 8.42
CA VAL A 48 -3.22 -36.60 8.92
C VAL A 48 -4.04 -36.50 10.20
N GLU A 49 -5.17 -37.22 10.30
CA GLU A 49 -5.97 -37.25 11.53
C GLU A 49 -5.16 -37.84 12.71
N GLN A 50 -4.37 -38.89 12.47
CA GLN A 50 -3.54 -39.51 13.50
C GLN A 50 -2.47 -38.54 14.03
N LYS A 51 -1.86 -37.73 13.14
CA LYS A 51 -0.89 -36.68 13.50
C LYS A 51 -1.55 -35.53 14.29
N LEU A 52 -2.80 -35.17 13.94
CA LEU A 52 -3.57 -34.13 14.64
C LEU A 52 -4.04 -34.57 16.03
N ARG A 53 -4.34 -35.85 16.25
CA ARG A 53 -4.78 -36.40 17.55
C ARG A 53 -3.65 -36.87 18.45
N GLY A 54 -2.46 -37.15 17.91
CA GLY A 54 -1.32 -37.68 18.64
C GLY A 54 -0.58 -36.65 19.52
N ASN A 55 0.49 -37.09 20.18
CA ASN A 55 1.36 -36.23 20.99
C ASN A 55 2.14 -35.18 20.16
N GLU A 56 2.03 -35.21 18.83
CA GLU A 56 2.62 -34.27 17.87
C GLU A 56 1.82 -32.97 17.70
N LYS A 57 0.77 -32.75 18.51
CA LYS A 57 0.08 -31.44 18.67
C LYS A 57 1.00 -30.27 19.02
N GLN A 58 2.28 -30.52 19.28
CA GLN A 58 3.24 -29.52 19.76
C GLN A 58 3.49 -28.38 18.77
N ASP A 59 3.16 -28.53 17.49
CA ASP A 59 3.29 -27.45 16.51
C ASP A 59 2.17 -27.46 15.44
N ILE A 60 0.91 -27.20 15.84
CA ILE A 60 -0.21 -27.00 14.90
C ILE A 60 0.13 -25.97 13.81
N VAL A 61 0.92 -24.94 14.14
CA VAL A 61 1.40 -23.93 13.18
C VAL A 61 2.26 -24.56 12.09
N LYS A 62 3.18 -25.48 12.43
CA LYS A 62 4.02 -26.15 11.43
C LYS A 62 3.21 -27.08 10.53
N LEU A 63 2.20 -27.75 11.10
CA LEU A 63 1.27 -28.55 10.32
C LEU A 63 0.46 -27.64 9.39
N ALA A 64 0.01 -26.49 9.88
CA ALA A 64 -0.71 -25.53 9.07
C ALA A 64 0.15 -25.03 7.89
N ASP A 65 1.40 -24.66 8.14
CA ASP A 65 2.36 -24.23 7.11
C ASP A 65 2.65 -25.32 6.06
N LEU A 66 2.60 -26.60 6.45
CA LEU A 66 2.88 -27.71 5.55
C LEU A 66 1.69 -28.09 4.66
N TYR A 67 0.47 -28.01 5.20
CA TYR A 67 -0.73 -28.56 4.57
C TYR A 67 -1.69 -27.51 4.02
N LEU A 68 -1.63 -26.25 4.46
CA LEU A 68 -2.47 -25.16 3.95
C LEU A 68 -1.73 -24.32 2.91
N GLN A 69 -2.52 -23.75 1.99
CA GLN A 69 -2.03 -22.69 1.12
C GLN A 69 -1.87 -21.37 1.90
N PRO A 70 -0.92 -20.50 1.52
CA PRO A 70 -0.71 -19.22 2.19
C PRO A 70 -1.97 -18.34 2.24
N SER A 71 -2.80 -18.40 1.19
CA SER A 71 -4.08 -17.68 1.13
C SER A 71 -5.09 -18.19 2.15
N GLU A 72 -5.19 -19.50 2.35
CA GLU A 72 -6.08 -20.12 3.34
C GLU A 72 -5.64 -19.76 4.75
N MET A 73 -4.34 -19.83 5.03
CA MET A 73 -3.79 -19.42 6.33
C MET A 73 -4.08 -17.96 6.63
N ALA A 74 -3.85 -17.06 5.68
CA ALA A 74 -4.13 -15.63 5.84
C ALA A 74 -5.63 -15.37 6.08
N GLN A 75 -6.52 -16.10 5.38
CA GLN A 75 -7.96 -16.01 5.61
C GLN A 75 -8.35 -16.43 7.02
N LEU A 76 -7.88 -17.58 7.50
CA LEU A 76 -8.16 -18.07 8.85
C LEU A 76 -7.61 -17.11 9.91
N GLN A 77 -6.41 -16.56 9.68
CA GLN A 77 -5.82 -15.55 10.56
C GLN A 77 -6.68 -14.29 10.61
N ASN A 78 -7.12 -13.78 9.47
CA ASN A 78 -7.93 -12.57 9.42
C ASN A 78 -9.30 -12.81 10.07
N GLN A 79 -9.94 -13.96 9.83
CA GLN A 79 -11.19 -14.34 10.51
C GLN A 79 -11.00 -14.40 12.04
N ALA A 80 -9.92 -15.04 12.51
CA ALA A 80 -9.61 -15.10 13.93
C ALA A 80 -9.35 -13.71 14.53
N LYS A 81 -8.65 -12.82 13.81
CA LYS A 81 -8.42 -11.44 14.25
C LYS A 81 -9.73 -10.67 14.41
N VAL A 82 -10.60 -10.76 13.40
CA VAL A 82 -11.92 -10.10 13.43
C VAL A 82 -12.74 -10.63 14.60
N TYR A 83 -12.82 -11.95 14.76
CA TYR A 83 -13.55 -12.56 15.87
C TYR A 83 -13.04 -12.08 17.23
N TYR A 84 -11.72 -12.14 17.44
CA TYR A 84 -11.10 -11.73 18.71
C TYR A 84 -11.30 -10.25 19.01
N PHE A 85 -11.12 -9.39 18.00
CA PHE A 85 -11.34 -7.96 18.15
C PHE A 85 -12.80 -7.63 18.47
N CYS A 86 -13.75 -8.27 17.78
CA CYS A 86 -15.18 -8.09 18.05
C CYS A 86 -15.54 -8.59 19.46
N SER A 87 -14.97 -9.71 19.91
CA SER A 87 -15.22 -10.21 21.27
C SER A 87 -14.65 -9.30 22.36
N GLU A 88 -13.47 -8.71 22.14
CA GLU A 88 -12.79 -7.90 23.15
C GLU A 88 -13.35 -6.49 23.25
N THR A 89 -13.68 -5.89 22.10
CA THR A 89 -14.10 -4.48 22.04
C THR A 89 -15.61 -4.29 22.01
N GLY A 90 -16.38 -5.36 21.75
CA GLY A 90 -17.82 -5.32 21.56
C GLY A 90 -18.26 -4.62 20.25
N ASN A 91 -17.32 -4.20 19.40
CA ASN A 91 -17.62 -3.62 18.10
C ASN A 91 -17.94 -4.73 17.09
N ILE A 92 -18.72 -4.38 16.06
CA ILE A 92 -19.01 -5.27 14.94
C ILE A 92 -18.15 -4.81 13.76
N LEU A 93 -17.34 -5.72 13.23
CA LEU A 93 -16.43 -5.46 12.12
C LEU A 93 -16.65 -6.48 11.00
N SER A 94 -16.92 -5.97 9.80
CA SER A 94 -17.00 -6.75 8.56
C SER A 94 -15.62 -6.80 7.90
N LEU A 95 -15.11 -8.01 7.65
CA LEU A 95 -13.80 -8.21 7.03
C LEU A 95 -13.74 -7.64 5.60
N ASP A 96 -14.81 -7.83 4.83
CA ASP A 96 -14.89 -7.33 3.46
C ASP A 96 -14.89 -5.80 3.40
N ASP A 97 -15.53 -5.15 4.37
CA ASP A 97 -15.60 -3.68 4.41
C ASP A 97 -14.30 -3.08 4.95
N TYR A 98 -13.67 -3.73 5.92
CA TYR A 98 -12.32 -3.38 6.36
C TYR A 98 -11.32 -3.44 5.20
N GLN A 99 -11.34 -4.51 4.37
CA GLN A 99 -10.42 -4.64 3.23
C GLN A 99 -10.62 -3.53 2.20
N LYS A 100 -11.88 -3.19 1.88
CA LYS A 100 -12.17 -2.05 0.98
C LYS A 100 -11.66 -0.75 1.57
N TRP A 101 -11.89 -0.53 2.86
CA TRP A 101 -11.42 0.65 3.57
C TRP A 101 -9.89 0.73 3.63
N GLU A 102 -9.19 -0.39 3.84
CA GLU A 102 -7.73 -0.45 3.88
C GLU A 102 -7.11 -0.07 2.53
N VAL A 103 -7.64 -0.60 1.43
CA VAL A 103 -7.22 -0.21 0.07
C VAL A 103 -7.49 1.27 -0.19
N GLN A 104 -8.68 1.76 0.18
CA GLN A 104 -9.02 3.17 -0.02
C GLN A 104 -8.18 4.12 0.86
N SER A 105 -7.90 3.73 2.11
CA SER A 105 -7.16 4.53 3.07
C SER A 105 -5.67 4.56 2.77
N THR A 106 -5.10 3.45 2.30
CA THR A 106 -3.72 3.40 1.82
C THR A 106 -3.54 4.22 0.55
N GLU A 107 -4.49 4.14 -0.39
CA GLU A 107 -4.50 4.98 -1.60
C GLU A 107 -4.62 6.47 -1.25
N THR A 108 -5.55 6.83 -0.36
CA THR A 108 -5.73 8.22 0.10
C THR A 108 -4.47 8.74 0.79
N ARG A 109 -3.84 7.93 1.66
CA ARG A 109 -2.58 8.31 2.33
C ARG A 109 -1.46 8.52 1.32
N ARG A 110 -1.31 7.64 0.32
CA ARG A 110 -0.32 7.78 -0.75
C ARG A 110 -0.52 9.07 -1.54
N LEU A 111 -1.77 9.36 -1.93
CA LEU A 111 -2.09 10.60 -2.65
C LEU A 111 -1.84 11.84 -1.79
N GLN A 112 -2.10 11.77 -0.49
CA GLN A 112 -1.85 12.85 0.45
C GLN A 112 -0.34 13.07 0.69
N GLU A 113 0.47 12.01 0.73
CA GLU A 113 1.93 12.11 0.76
C GLU A 113 2.47 12.77 -0.51
N ILE A 114 2.01 12.36 -1.69
CA ILE A 114 2.37 12.98 -2.98
C ILE A 114 1.99 14.47 -3.02
N SER A 115 0.82 14.82 -2.50
CA SER A 115 0.38 16.22 -2.40
C SER A 115 1.12 17.04 -1.35
N SER A 116 1.74 16.39 -0.34
CA SER A 116 2.53 17.05 0.70
C SER A 116 4.01 17.23 0.33
N GLU A 117 4.51 16.45 -0.63
CA GLU A 117 5.84 16.63 -1.24
C GLU A 117 5.85 17.68 -2.36
N THR A 118 4.70 18.04 -2.92
CA THR A 118 4.58 19.27 -3.70
C THR A 118 4.40 20.42 -2.72
N ALA A 119 5.51 21.07 -2.36
CA ALA A 119 5.49 22.41 -1.78
C ALA A 119 4.43 23.25 -2.53
N PRO A 120 3.61 24.08 -1.84
CA PRO A 120 2.57 24.86 -2.49
C PRO A 120 3.17 25.52 -3.72
N HIS A 121 2.61 25.20 -4.89
CA HIS A 121 3.12 25.73 -6.14
C HIS A 121 3.24 27.23 -5.96
N SER A 122 4.46 27.76 -6.11
CA SER A 122 4.64 29.21 -6.06
C SER A 122 3.62 29.81 -7.01
N SER A 123 2.89 30.86 -6.62
CA SER A 123 1.84 31.49 -7.42
C SER A 123 2.20 31.67 -8.91
N LYS A 124 3.49 31.93 -9.20
CA LYS A 124 4.04 32.00 -10.56
C LYS A 124 3.89 30.73 -11.41
N TYR A 125 3.91 29.55 -10.81
CA TYR A 125 3.76 28.27 -11.51
C TYR A 125 2.30 28.03 -11.88
N GLU A 126 1.36 28.34 -10.99
CA GLU A 126 -0.08 28.26 -11.28
C GLU A 126 -0.43 29.19 -12.45
N ASP A 127 0.09 30.42 -12.44
CA ASP A 127 -0.06 31.36 -13.57
C ASP A 127 0.49 30.79 -14.89
N LEU A 128 1.61 30.06 -14.86
CA LEU A 128 2.18 29.41 -16.04
C LEU A 128 1.34 28.24 -16.53
N VAL A 129 0.81 27.43 -15.62
CA VAL A 129 -0.10 26.32 -15.96
C VAL A 129 -1.35 26.88 -16.64
N ASP A 130 -1.93 27.95 -16.11
CA ASP A 130 -3.09 28.62 -16.71
C ASP A 130 -2.79 29.15 -18.11
N LEU A 131 -1.62 29.75 -18.33
CA LEU A 131 -1.19 30.19 -19.67
C LEU A 131 -1.11 29.00 -20.65
N ILE A 132 -0.55 27.87 -20.21
CA ILE A 132 -0.42 26.65 -21.02
C ILE A 132 -1.79 26.07 -21.37
N VAL A 133 -2.67 25.91 -20.38
CA VAL A 133 -4.01 25.34 -20.56
C VAL A 133 -4.86 26.21 -21.48
N GLN A 134 -4.72 27.53 -21.39
CA GLN A 134 -5.42 28.49 -22.25
C GLN A 134 -4.76 28.67 -23.63
N GLY A 135 -3.63 28.00 -23.90
CA GLY A 135 -2.89 28.13 -25.15
C GLY A 135 -2.28 29.52 -25.36
N LYS A 136 -2.09 30.30 -24.29
CA LYS A 136 -1.47 31.63 -24.34
C LYS A 136 0.06 31.50 -24.44
N PRO A 137 0.72 32.38 -25.19
CA PRO A 137 2.18 32.32 -25.32
C PRO A 137 2.86 32.60 -23.98
N ILE A 138 3.86 31.79 -23.64
CA ILE A 138 4.63 31.93 -22.41
C ILE A 138 5.62 33.09 -22.57
N PRO A 139 5.62 34.09 -21.65
CA PRO A 139 6.50 35.23 -21.75
C PRO A 139 7.98 34.82 -21.69
N GLY A 140 8.81 35.42 -22.55
CA GLY A 140 10.25 35.18 -22.58
C GLY A 140 10.72 33.98 -23.41
N ILE A 141 9.80 33.17 -23.96
CA ILE A 141 10.15 32.11 -24.91
C ILE A 141 10.41 32.72 -26.28
N LYS A 142 11.62 32.49 -26.82
CA LYS A 142 11.97 32.88 -28.18
C LYS A 142 11.41 31.84 -29.15
N ASN A 143 10.63 32.31 -30.13
CA ASN A 143 10.19 31.45 -31.23
C ASN A 143 11.37 31.15 -32.14
N ILE A 144 11.79 29.89 -32.17
CA ILE A 144 12.79 29.41 -33.12
C ILE A 144 12.04 29.06 -34.40
N PRO A 145 12.32 29.71 -35.53
CA PRO A 145 11.74 29.31 -36.80
C PRO A 145 12.23 27.92 -37.17
N ASP A 146 11.33 27.08 -37.70
CA ASP A 146 11.68 25.76 -38.23
C ASP A 146 12.40 25.92 -39.58
N MET A 147 13.64 26.41 -39.52
CA MET A 147 14.46 26.75 -40.68
C MET A 147 15.85 26.16 -40.55
N VAL A 148 16.16 25.18 -41.41
CA VAL A 148 17.52 24.67 -41.58
C VAL A 148 18.32 25.72 -42.34
N HIS A 149 19.39 26.24 -41.74
CA HIS A 149 20.27 27.21 -42.40
C HIS A 149 21.30 26.49 -43.26
N ASP A 150 21.53 26.97 -44.48
CA ASP A 150 22.58 26.46 -45.36
C ASP A 150 23.98 26.67 -44.76
N SER A 151 24.91 25.75 -45.06
CA SER A 151 26.27 25.76 -44.51
C SER A 151 27.07 27.04 -44.80
N THR A 152 26.65 27.83 -45.78
CA THR A 152 27.27 29.11 -46.15
C THR A 152 26.89 30.27 -45.22
N ASN A 153 25.77 30.16 -44.48
CA ASN A 153 25.27 31.22 -43.59
C ASN A 153 25.69 31.04 -42.12
N ILE A 154 26.59 30.10 -41.83
CA ILE A 154 27.08 29.84 -40.47
C ILE A 154 28.09 30.93 -40.10
N SER A 155 27.75 31.75 -39.11
CA SER A 155 28.70 32.72 -38.55
C SER A 155 29.85 32.00 -37.84
N GLN A 156 31.09 32.36 -38.16
CA GLN A 156 32.24 31.88 -37.40
C GLN A 156 32.27 32.53 -36.01
N SER A 157 32.55 31.74 -34.97
CA SER A 157 32.74 32.26 -33.61
C SER A 157 33.96 33.18 -33.57
N SER A 158 33.72 34.48 -33.40
CA SER A 158 34.77 35.50 -33.28
C SER A 158 35.12 35.85 -31.83
N LEU A 159 34.43 35.26 -30.86
CA LEU A 159 34.65 35.55 -29.45
C LEU A 159 35.95 34.89 -28.96
N GLU A 160 36.79 35.68 -28.28
CA GLU A 160 38.02 35.21 -27.67
C GLU A 160 37.71 34.22 -26.54
N LEU A 161 38.35 33.06 -26.57
CA LEU A 161 38.22 32.04 -25.53
C LEU A 161 38.75 32.60 -24.21
N ARG A 162 37.90 32.61 -23.17
CA ARG A 162 38.32 33.00 -21.84
C ARG A 162 39.37 32.01 -21.34
N LYS A 163 40.59 32.49 -21.09
CA LYS A 163 41.67 31.69 -20.50
C LYS A 163 41.27 31.16 -19.13
N LYS A 164 41.65 29.93 -18.84
CA LYS A 164 41.46 29.38 -17.50
C LYS A 164 42.40 30.11 -16.53
N PRO A 165 42.00 30.34 -15.27
CA PRO A 165 42.80 31.14 -14.32
C PRO A 165 44.16 30.51 -13.93
N TRP A 166 44.44 29.27 -14.36
CA TRP A 166 45.71 28.57 -14.15
C TRP A 166 46.58 28.49 -15.42
N GLU A 167 46.11 29.01 -16.55
CA GLU A 167 46.90 29.12 -17.78
C GLU A 167 47.65 30.45 -17.74
N THR A 168 48.80 30.45 -17.06
CA THR A 168 49.81 31.52 -17.17
C THR A 168 50.33 31.62 -18.60
#